data_AF-A0A1A7XR79-F1
#
_entry.id   AF-A0A1A7XR79-F1
#
_cell.length_a   1.000
_cell.length_b   1.000
_cell.length_c   1.000
_cell.angle_alpha   90.00
_cell.angle_beta   90.00
_cell.angle_gamma   90.00
#
_symmetry.space_group_name_H-M   'P 1'
#
loop_
_entity.id
_entity.type
_entity.pdbx_description
1 polymer ?
#
loop_
_entity_poly.entity_id
_entity_poly.type
_entity_poly.pdbx_seq_one_letter_code
_entity_poly.pdbx_strand_id
1 'polypeptide(L)'
;EHAGESILYLWVEKIRDFLVEKSHSSETVDGSEEVNMTAEEEVEDDEDVPDFSALKKNTEKSHVFLDHANDEELPPIKHGNAITERRSTFQAHLAPVVTPRQVKMVLEKLYENKKIASATHNIYAYRIYCEDKSSFLQDCEDDGETAAGGRLLHLLQILDVRDVVVVVSRWYGGILLGPDRFKLINNCARNILVEEGYTASSDEASKSGTRTKRTKSKKTK
;
A
#
# COMPACT_ATOMS: atom_id res chain seq x y z
N GLU A 1 8.96 -26.99 6.10
CA GLU A 1 7.52 -27.16 5.84
C GLU A 1 6.77 -26.37 6.91
N HIS A 2 6.07 -25.29 6.55
CA HIS A 2 5.25 -24.49 7.49
C HIS A 2 3.91 -24.18 6.83
N ALA A 3 3.18 -25.22 6.44
CA ALA A 3 1.83 -25.05 5.92
C ALA A 3 0.87 -24.99 7.12
N GLY A 4 0.34 -23.81 7.41
CA GLY A 4 -0.69 -23.60 8.44
C GLY A 4 -0.20 -22.98 9.76
N GLU A 5 1.10 -22.70 9.90
CA GLU A 5 1.63 -21.96 11.04
C GLU A 5 1.72 -20.46 10.69
N SER A 6 1.25 -19.60 11.60
CA SER A 6 1.32 -18.15 11.42
C SER A 6 2.79 -17.71 11.48
N ILE A 7 3.34 -17.41 10.29
CA ILE A 7 4.74 -17.03 10.04
C ILE A 7 5.14 -15.78 10.86
N LEU A 8 4.16 -14.97 11.27
CA LEU A 8 4.36 -13.83 12.15
C LEU A 8 4.96 -14.23 13.50
N TYR A 9 4.48 -15.32 14.13
CA TYR A 9 5.01 -15.77 15.42
C TYR A 9 6.46 -16.26 15.29
N LEU A 10 6.76 -16.98 14.21
CA LEU A 10 8.12 -17.46 13.92
C LEU A 10 9.10 -16.29 13.72
N TRP A 11 8.65 -15.21 13.09
CA TRP A 11 9.46 -14.00 12.91
C TRP A 11 9.66 -13.23 14.21
N VAL A 12 8.61 -13.09 15.02
CA VAL A 12 8.70 -12.39 16.32
C VAL A 12 9.63 -13.12 17.29
N GLU A 13 9.54 -14.46 17.36
CA GLU A 13 10.42 -15.29 18.19
C GLU A 13 11.87 -15.15 17.73
N LYS A 14 12.12 -15.21 16.42
CA LYS A 14 13.47 -15.08 15.86
C LYS A 14 14.10 -13.70 16.10
N ILE A 15 13.30 -12.63 16.06
CA ILE A 15 13.76 -11.27 16.40
C ILE A 15 14.06 -11.17 17.90
N ARG A 16 13.22 -11.77 18.76
CA ARG A 16 13.44 -11.80 20.21
C ARG A 16 14.74 -12.51 20.55
N ASP A 17 14.98 -13.69 19.98
CA ASP A 17 16.18 -14.48 20.21
C ASP A 17 17.44 -13.71 19.79
N PHE A 18 17.41 -13.08 18.61
CA PHE A 18 18.51 -12.25 18.13
C PHE A 18 18.82 -11.06 19.04
N LEU A 19 17.78 -10.42 19.60
CA LEU A 19 17.95 -9.29 20.54
C LEU A 19 18.55 -9.75 21.87
N VAL A 20 18.13 -10.92 22.38
CA VAL A 20 18.67 -11.51 23.63
C VAL A 20 20.11 -11.96 23.44
N GLU A 21 20.44 -12.60 22.32
CA GLU A 21 21.81 -13.00 21.99
C GLU A 21 22.74 -11.78 21.92
N LYS A 22 22.26 -10.69 21.32
CA LYS A 22 23.01 -9.44 21.21
C LYS A 22 23.17 -8.71 22.55
N SER A 23 22.23 -8.85 23.49
CA SER A 23 22.38 -8.28 24.84
C SER A 23 23.42 -9.03 25.66
N HIS A 24 23.47 -10.36 25.56
CA HIS A 24 24.45 -11.19 26.27
C HIS A 24 25.86 -11.12 25.67
N SER A 25 25.97 -10.75 24.38
CA SER A 25 27.25 -10.53 23.71
C SER A 25 27.96 -9.24 24.14
N SER A 26 27.30 -8.37 24.90
CA SER A 26 27.83 -7.06 25.32
C SER A 26 28.46 -7.06 26.72
N GLU A 27 28.48 -8.19 27.43
CA GLU A 27 29.06 -8.31 28.78
C GLU A 27 30.19 -9.35 28.79
N THR A 28 31.36 -8.99 28.26
CA THR A 28 32.63 -9.62 28.67
C THR A 28 33.76 -8.59 28.59
N VAL A 29 34.63 -8.58 29.62
CA VAL A 29 35.79 -7.71 29.93
C VAL A 29 35.40 -6.57 30.89
N ASP A 30 35.84 -6.46 32.16
CA ASP A 30 36.85 -7.09 33.04
C ASP A 30 36.38 -6.75 34.50
N GLY A 31 36.50 -7.56 35.56
CA GLY A 31 37.77 -7.95 36.20
C GLY A 31 38.12 -7.04 37.40
N SER A 32 37.71 -7.46 38.60
CA SER A 32 37.98 -7.02 39.98
C SER A 32 39.30 -6.29 40.34
N GLU A 33 39.26 -5.37 41.34
CA GLU A 33 40.09 -5.40 42.58
C GLU A 33 39.67 -4.31 43.62
N GLU A 34 39.56 -4.71 44.90
CA GLU A 34 39.35 -3.90 46.12
C GLU A 34 40.70 -3.36 46.66
N VAL A 35 40.80 -2.15 47.26
CA VAL A 35 41.41 -1.87 48.61
C VAL A 35 41.04 -0.46 49.16
N ASN A 36 41.00 -0.37 50.49
CA ASN A 36 40.56 0.63 51.50
C ASN A 36 41.22 2.03 51.67
N MET A 37 40.40 2.95 52.22
CA MET A 37 40.57 3.97 53.30
C MET A 37 41.72 5.01 53.33
N THR A 38 41.41 6.33 53.38
CA THR A 38 41.40 7.23 54.58
C THR A 38 41.31 8.74 54.23
N ALA A 39 40.50 9.46 55.02
CA ALA A 39 40.59 10.86 55.53
C ALA A 39 40.83 12.09 54.60
N GLU A 40 39.80 12.97 54.60
CA GLU A 40 39.77 14.44 54.76
C GLU A 40 40.84 15.33 54.09
N GLU A 41 40.46 16.14 53.09
CA GLU A 41 40.35 17.62 53.20
C GLU A 41 39.97 18.28 51.85
N GLU A 42 39.09 19.28 51.96
CA GLU A 42 38.96 20.53 51.19
C GLU A 42 38.76 20.57 49.65
N VAL A 43 37.49 20.84 49.30
CA VAL A 43 36.95 21.72 48.25
C VAL A 43 37.85 22.26 47.12
N GLU A 44 37.68 21.70 45.93
CA GLU A 44 37.47 22.35 44.62
C GLU A 44 37.64 21.26 43.56
N ASP A 45 36.60 20.87 42.81
CA ASP A 45 36.81 20.38 41.45
C ASP A 45 35.53 20.24 40.63
N ASP A 46 35.75 20.45 39.34
CA ASP A 46 34.84 20.60 38.21
C ASP A 46 33.91 19.40 37.94
N GLU A 47 32.82 19.66 37.21
CA GLU A 47 31.85 18.66 36.78
C GLU A 47 32.44 17.63 35.78
N ASP A 48 32.67 16.40 36.24
CA ASP A 48 32.86 15.23 35.38
C ASP A 48 31.51 14.71 34.86
N VAL A 49 31.05 15.30 33.75
CA VAL A 49 30.01 14.72 32.88
C VAL A 49 30.57 13.49 32.15
N PRO A 50 29.91 12.32 32.17
CA PRO A 50 30.38 11.13 31.48
C PRO A 50 30.48 11.36 29.97
N ASP A 51 31.62 10.97 29.38
CA ASP A 51 31.98 11.13 27.98
C ASP A 51 30.97 10.41 27.03
N PHE A 52 30.03 11.20 26.49
CA PHE A 52 29.03 10.76 25.51
C PHE A 52 29.61 10.59 24.09
N SER A 53 30.93 10.61 23.91
CA SER A 53 31.56 10.50 22.58
C SER A 53 31.44 9.11 21.94
N ALA A 54 31.20 8.05 22.72
CA ALA A 54 31.03 6.69 22.21
C ALA A 54 29.65 6.43 21.57
N LEU A 55 28.63 7.22 21.90
CA LEU A 55 27.30 7.17 21.25
C LEU A 55 27.27 7.87 19.90
N LYS A 56 28.20 8.79 19.62
CA LYS A 56 28.31 9.47 18.32
C LYS A 56 28.79 8.55 17.20
N LYS A 57 29.74 7.65 17.43
CA LYS A 57 30.25 6.76 16.36
C LYS A 57 29.27 5.67 15.93
N ASN A 58 28.38 5.23 16.82
CA ASN A 58 27.29 4.32 16.46
C ASN A 58 26.09 5.05 15.84
N THR A 59 25.88 6.32 16.20
CA THR A 59 24.89 7.21 15.56
C THR A 59 25.34 7.61 14.16
N GLU A 60 26.63 7.84 13.93
CA GLU A 60 27.14 8.18 12.60
C GLU A 60 27.10 6.98 11.65
N LYS A 61 27.32 5.75 12.13
CA LYS A 61 27.07 4.56 11.32
C LYS A 61 25.58 4.35 11.06
N SER A 62 24.68 4.58 12.02
CA SER A 62 23.24 4.49 11.75
C SER A 62 22.73 5.61 10.83
N HIS A 63 23.36 6.79 10.82
CA HIS A 63 23.06 7.86 9.86
C HIS A 63 23.50 7.52 8.43
N VAL A 64 24.62 6.81 8.23
CA VAL A 64 25.04 6.39 6.88
C VAL A 64 24.15 5.27 6.31
N PHE A 65 23.41 4.53 7.16
CA PHE A 65 22.39 3.55 6.70
C PHE A 65 20.97 4.14 6.56
N LEU A 66 20.72 5.36 7.03
CA LEU A 66 19.41 6.03 6.94
C LEU A 66 19.29 6.99 5.75
N ASP A 67 20.40 7.36 5.10
CA ASP A 67 20.42 8.36 4.03
C ASP A 67 20.26 7.78 2.60
N HIS A 68 19.89 6.50 2.47
CA HIS A 68 19.34 5.96 1.22
C HIS A 68 17.83 5.72 1.29
N ALA A 69 17.15 6.27 2.31
CA ALA A 69 15.77 5.94 2.61
C ALA A 69 14.72 6.88 2.00
N ASN A 70 15.02 7.89 1.18
CA ASN A 70 14.00 8.90 0.83
C ASN A 70 13.91 9.40 -0.62
N ASP A 71 14.64 8.80 -1.58
CA ASP A 71 14.57 9.24 -2.99
C ASP A 71 13.46 8.53 -3.80
N GLU A 72 12.42 8.01 -3.15
CA GLU A 72 11.29 7.43 -3.88
C GLU A 72 10.34 8.57 -4.28
N GLU A 73 10.27 8.86 -5.57
CA GLU A 73 9.41 9.90 -6.11
C GLU A 73 7.92 9.49 -6.03
N LEU A 74 7.05 10.43 -5.68
CA LEU A 74 5.61 10.24 -5.68
C LEU A 74 5.15 9.93 -7.13
N PRO A 75 4.52 8.77 -7.38
CA PRO A 75 4.04 8.46 -8.71
C PRO A 75 2.94 9.43 -9.18
N PRO A 76 2.85 9.71 -10.49
CA PRO A 76 1.83 10.59 -11.03
C PRO A 76 0.44 9.99 -10.86
N ILE A 77 -0.46 10.74 -10.21
CA ILE A 77 -1.84 10.33 -9.98
C ILE A 77 -2.72 10.81 -11.13
N LYS A 78 -3.46 9.89 -11.73
CA LYS A 78 -4.47 10.14 -12.75
C LYS A 78 -5.85 10.04 -12.12
N HIS A 79 -6.74 10.95 -12.48
CA HIS A 79 -8.12 10.95 -12.01
C HIS A 79 -9.06 10.69 -13.17
N GLY A 80 -9.91 9.69 -13.02
CA GLY A 80 -10.90 9.32 -14.03
C GLY A 80 -12.15 10.19 -13.96
N ASN A 81 -13.01 10.02 -14.95
CA ASN A 81 -14.31 10.68 -14.99
C ASN A 81 -15.20 10.23 -13.83
N ALA A 82 -15.86 11.20 -13.17
CA ALA A 82 -16.80 10.91 -12.10
C ALA A 82 -18.13 10.42 -12.68
N ILE A 83 -18.68 9.35 -12.11
CA ILE A 83 -19.99 8.80 -12.45
C ILE A 83 -20.95 9.04 -11.30
N THR A 84 -22.09 9.67 -11.56
CA THR A 84 -23.13 9.88 -10.56
C THR A 84 -24.38 9.07 -10.92
N GLU A 85 -24.83 8.24 -9.99
CA GLU A 85 -26.04 7.43 -10.12
C GLU A 85 -26.83 7.52 -8.81
N ARG A 86 -28.12 7.86 -8.91
CA ARG A 86 -29.02 8.02 -7.74
C ARG A 86 -28.39 8.82 -6.60
N ARG A 87 -27.80 9.98 -6.94
CA ARG A 87 -27.10 10.91 -6.03
C ARG A 87 -25.79 10.40 -5.42
N SER A 88 -25.44 9.14 -5.60
CA SER A 88 -24.12 8.64 -5.25
C SER A 88 -23.14 8.93 -6.38
N THR A 89 -21.99 9.51 -6.04
CA THR A 89 -20.92 9.80 -7.00
C THR A 89 -19.73 8.89 -6.75
N PHE A 90 -19.10 8.43 -7.83
CA PHE A 90 -17.95 7.55 -7.82
C PHE A 90 -16.87 8.15 -8.71
N GLN A 91 -15.63 8.14 -8.25
CA GLN A 91 -14.48 8.56 -9.04
C GLN A 91 -13.31 7.62 -8.79
N ALA A 92 -12.68 7.17 -9.87
CA ALA A 92 -11.45 6.37 -9.77
C ALA A 92 -10.21 7.26 -9.87
N HIS A 93 -9.17 6.82 -9.18
CA HIS A 93 -7.83 7.40 -9.17
C HIS A 93 -6.85 6.26 -9.40
N LEU A 94 -5.88 6.49 -10.26
CA LEU A 94 -4.90 5.49 -10.67
C LEU A 94 -3.50 6.08 -10.52
N ALA A 95 -2.56 5.26 -10.06
CA ALA A 95 -1.16 5.61 -10.10
C ALA A 95 -0.30 4.37 -10.41
N PRO A 96 0.74 4.48 -11.25
CA PRO A 96 1.72 3.42 -11.41
C PRO A 96 2.48 3.24 -10.10
N VAL A 97 2.69 1.99 -9.66
CA VAL A 97 3.43 1.70 -8.43
C VAL A 97 4.29 0.45 -8.62
N VAL A 98 5.52 0.51 -8.12
CA VAL A 98 6.48 -0.59 -8.12
C VAL A 98 6.84 -1.06 -6.72
N THR A 99 6.44 -0.31 -5.68
CA THR A 99 6.63 -0.71 -4.28
C THR A 99 5.38 -0.44 -3.43
N PRO A 100 5.20 -1.17 -2.31
CA PRO A 100 4.15 -0.86 -1.33
C PRO A 100 4.27 0.52 -0.70
N ARG A 101 5.48 1.09 -0.68
CA ARG A 101 5.71 2.43 -0.15
C ARG A 101 5.09 3.49 -1.06
N GLN A 102 5.24 3.36 -2.37
CA GLN A 102 4.55 4.23 -3.32
C GLN A 102 3.03 4.15 -3.18
N VAL A 103 2.46 2.98 -2.89
CA VAL A 103 1.02 2.85 -2.60
C VAL A 103 0.61 3.76 -1.44
N LYS A 104 1.37 3.75 -0.33
CA LYS A 104 1.12 4.61 0.83
C LYS A 104 1.25 6.09 0.47
N MET A 105 2.30 6.47 -0.27
CA MET A 105 2.50 7.85 -0.72
C MET A 105 1.35 8.35 -1.59
N VAL A 106 0.84 7.52 -2.51
CA VAL A 106 -0.32 7.84 -3.35
C VAL A 106 -1.58 8.05 -2.48
N LEU A 107 -1.83 7.16 -1.51
CA LEU A 107 -2.97 7.30 -0.60
C LEU A 107 -2.89 8.58 0.23
N GLU A 108 -1.73 8.86 0.85
CA GLU A 108 -1.48 10.09 1.59
C GLU A 108 -1.72 11.33 0.74
N LYS A 109 -1.19 11.32 -0.50
CA LYS A 109 -1.40 12.43 -1.44
C LYS A 109 -2.87 12.64 -1.80
N LEU A 110 -3.62 11.56 -2.00
CA LEU A 110 -5.06 11.63 -2.25
C LEU A 110 -5.80 12.22 -1.04
N TYR A 111 -5.39 11.86 0.18
CA TYR A 111 -5.99 12.37 1.42
C TYR A 111 -5.67 13.84 1.72
N GLU A 112 -4.65 14.44 1.12
CA GLU A 112 -4.46 15.90 1.16
C GLU A 112 -5.63 16.65 0.49
N ASN A 113 -6.29 16.03 -0.50
CA ASN A 113 -7.47 16.60 -1.12
C ASN A 113 -8.70 16.40 -0.23
N LYS A 114 -9.18 17.50 0.35
CA LYS A 114 -10.36 17.50 1.24
C LYS A 114 -11.60 16.82 0.65
N LYS A 115 -11.80 16.87 -0.67
CA LYS A 115 -12.95 16.21 -1.30
C LYS A 115 -12.84 14.68 -1.23
N ILE A 116 -11.63 14.16 -1.42
CA ILE A 116 -11.35 12.72 -1.38
C ILE A 116 -11.30 12.24 0.07
N ALA A 117 -10.65 12.99 0.95
CA ALA A 117 -10.61 12.68 2.39
C ALA A 117 -11.98 12.69 3.07
N SER A 118 -12.94 13.47 2.55
CA SER A 118 -14.33 13.47 3.02
C SER A 118 -15.26 12.53 2.23
N ALA A 119 -14.72 11.72 1.32
CA ALA A 119 -15.50 10.67 0.67
C ALA A 119 -16.04 9.70 1.72
N THR A 120 -17.20 9.12 1.44
CA THR A 120 -17.82 8.14 2.34
C THR A 120 -16.98 6.87 2.41
N HIS A 121 -16.38 6.47 1.29
CA HIS A 121 -15.48 5.33 1.19
C HIS A 121 -14.38 5.63 0.15
N ASN A 122 -13.13 5.30 0.47
CA ASN A 122 -11.96 5.32 -0.41
C ASN A 122 -11.41 3.90 -0.56
N ILE A 123 -12.10 3.12 -1.39
CA ILE A 123 -11.78 1.71 -1.62
C ILE A 123 -10.52 1.63 -2.48
N TYR A 124 -9.57 0.75 -2.18
CA TYR A 124 -8.43 0.57 -3.06
C TYR A 124 -8.02 -0.88 -3.23
N ALA A 125 -7.33 -1.13 -4.34
CA ALA A 125 -6.60 -2.36 -4.57
C ALA A 125 -5.35 -2.05 -5.41
N TYR A 126 -4.29 -2.83 -5.20
CA TYR A 126 -3.09 -2.72 -6.01
C TYR A 126 -2.54 -4.11 -6.35
N ARG A 127 -1.75 -4.16 -7.43
CA ARG A 127 -0.99 -5.33 -7.83
C ARG A 127 0.38 -4.86 -8.32
N ILE A 128 1.43 -5.37 -7.71
CA ILE A 128 2.83 -5.10 -8.05
C ILE A 128 3.46 -6.43 -8.41
N TYR A 129 4.10 -6.51 -9.58
CA TYR A 129 4.76 -7.71 -10.04
C TYR A 129 6.20 -7.77 -9.49
N CYS A 130 6.51 -8.83 -8.76
CA CYS A 130 7.82 -9.08 -8.19
C CYS A 130 8.56 -10.09 -9.08
N GLU A 131 9.53 -9.60 -9.86
CA GLU A 131 10.29 -10.40 -10.83
C GLU A 131 11.17 -11.47 -10.15
N ASP A 132 11.72 -11.16 -8.97
CA ASP A 132 12.55 -12.06 -8.16
C ASP A 132 11.85 -13.36 -7.77
N LYS A 133 10.56 -13.28 -7.43
CA LYS A 133 9.74 -14.40 -6.99
C LYS A 133 8.76 -14.89 -8.05
N SER A 134 8.75 -14.26 -9.23
CA SER A 134 7.76 -14.48 -10.29
C SER A 134 6.31 -14.49 -9.74
N SER A 135 6.02 -13.56 -8.83
CA SER A 135 4.77 -13.54 -8.07
C SER A 135 4.23 -12.11 -7.91
N PHE A 136 2.97 -11.97 -7.48
CA PHE A 136 2.36 -10.65 -7.25
C PHE A 136 2.33 -10.31 -5.77
N LEU A 137 2.78 -9.10 -5.44
CA LEU A 137 2.46 -8.43 -4.20
C LEU A 137 1.19 -7.61 -4.42
N GLN A 138 0.11 -8.00 -3.76
CA GLN A 138 -1.21 -7.44 -4.00
C GLN A 138 -2.01 -7.41 -2.70
N ASP A 139 -2.79 -6.36 -2.51
CA ASP A 139 -3.64 -6.16 -1.34
C ASP A 139 -4.82 -5.26 -1.69
N CYS A 140 -5.81 -5.18 -0.81
CA CYS A 140 -6.99 -4.34 -0.98
C CYS A 140 -7.61 -3.91 0.35
N GLU A 141 -8.34 -2.79 0.31
CA GLU A 141 -9.08 -2.24 1.44
C GLU A 141 -10.48 -1.80 0.99
N ASP A 142 -11.47 -2.12 1.81
CA ASP A 142 -12.88 -1.82 1.57
C ASP A 142 -13.26 -0.41 2.06
N ASP A 143 -12.57 0.13 3.07
CA ASP A 143 -12.90 1.39 3.75
C ASP A 143 -14.39 1.48 4.15
N GLY A 144 -14.92 0.41 4.74
CA GLY A 144 -16.32 0.33 5.15
C GLY A 144 -17.33 0.00 4.03
N GLU A 145 -16.91 -0.01 2.76
CA GLU A 145 -17.72 -0.53 1.65
C GLU A 145 -17.51 -2.05 1.52
N THR A 146 -18.16 -2.82 2.38
CA THR A 146 -17.92 -4.26 2.52
C THR A 146 -17.88 -5.02 1.19
N ALA A 147 -16.81 -5.79 1.00
CA ALA A 147 -16.46 -6.61 -0.16
C ALA A 147 -16.12 -5.85 -1.45
N ALA A 148 -15.96 -4.53 -1.43
CA ALA A 148 -15.62 -3.76 -2.63
C ALA A 148 -14.14 -3.88 -3.03
N GLY A 149 -13.21 -3.79 -2.08
CA GLY A 149 -11.76 -3.91 -2.27
C GLY A 149 -11.39 -5.27 -2.85
N GLY A 150 -11.92 -6.35 -2.29
CA GLY A 150 -11.70 -7.70 -2.84
C GLY A 150 -12.23 -7.86 -4.27
N ARG A 151 -13.40 -7.28 -4.58
CA ARG A 151 -13.96 -7.26 -5.95
C ARG A 151 -13.12 -6.41 -6.91
N LEU A 152 -12.59 -5.29 -6.43
CA LEU A 152 -11.71 -4.41 -7.19
C LEU A 152 -10.37 -5.08 -7.48
N LEU A 153 -9.78 -5.76 -6.50
CA LEU A 153 -8.57 -6.58 -6.70
C LEU A 153 -8.82 -7.69 -7.71
N HIS A 154 -9.97 -8.38 -7.60
CA HIS A 154 -10.34 -9.42 -8.55
C HIS A 154 -10.50 -8.87 -9.98
N LEU A 155 -11.03 -7.65 -10.15
CA LEU A 155 -11.08 -6.98 -11.44
C LEU A 155 -9.66 -6.77 -12.01
N LEU A 156 -8.71 -6.29 -11.20
CA LEU A 156 -7.32 -6.11 -11.63
C LEU A 156 -6.67 -7.45 -12.04
N GLN A 157 -7.00 -8.54 -11.35
CA GLN A 157 -6.53 -9.89 -11.70
C GLN A 157 -7.10 -10.37 -13.04
N ILE A 158 -8.41 -10.24 -13.26
CA ILE A 158 -9.06 -10.67 -14.52
C ILE A 158 -8.50 -9.89 -15.71
N LEU A 159 -8.23 -8.60 -15.53
CA LEU A 159 -7.66 -7.74 -16.57
C LEU A 159 -6.14 -7.91 -16.75
N ASP A 160 -5.50 -8.79 -15.96
CA ASP A 160 -4.05 -8.98 -15.85
C ASP A 160 -3.24 -7.67 -15.73
N VAL A 161 -3.77 -6.73 -14.96
CA VAL A 161 -3.14 -5.42 -14.75
C VAL A 161 -2.02 -5.56 -13.73
N ARG A 162 -0.88 -4.93 -14.00
CA ARG A 162 0.34 -4.99 -13.17
C ARG A 162 0.83 -3.58 -12.84
N ASP A 163 1.59 -3.49 -11.75
CA ASP A 163 2.32 -2.31 -11.29
C ASP A 163 1.46 -1.05 -11.18
N VAL A 164 0.29 -1.22 -10.55
CA VAL A 164 -0.70 -0.16 -10.41
C VAL A 164 -1.45 -0.24 -9.08
N VAL A 165 -1.82 0.93 -8.55
CA VAL A 165 -2.86 1.09 -7.53
C VAL A 165 -4.05 1.78 -8.14
N VAL A 166 -5.25 1.29 -7.82
CA VAL A 166 -6.51 1.94 -8.15
C VAL A 166 -7.26 2.22 -6.85
N VAL A 167 -7.64 3.48 -6.67
CA VAL A 167 -8.48 3.95 -5.56
C VAL A 167 -9.81 4.42 -6.15
N VAL A 168 -10.93 3.99 -5.61
CA VAL A 168 -12.27 4.43 -6.01
C VAL A 168 -12.92 5.13 -4.81
N SER A 169 -13.05 6.44 -4.93
CA SER A 169 -13.76 7.27 -3.97
C SER A 169 -15.26 7.26 -4.26
N ARG A 170 -16.07 6.99 -3.23
CA ARG A 170 -17.52 7.04 -3.27
C ARG A 170 -18.04 8.12 -2.32
N TRP A 171 -18.89 9.00 -2.83
CA TRP A 171 -19.69 9.94 -2.03
C TRP A 171 -21.14 9.47 -1.98
N TYR A 172 -21.62 9.10 -0.78
CA TYR A 172 -22.98 8.61 -0.58
C TYR A 172 -24.01 9.74 -0.70
N GLY A 173 -25.02 9.52 -1.55
CA GLY A 173 -26.06 10.52 -1.85
C GLY A 173 -27.32 10.44 -1.00
N GLY A 174 -27.37 9.57 0.01
CA GLY A 174 -28.58 9.33 0.81
C GLY A 174 -29.51 8.23 0.29
N ILE A 175 -29.17 7.58 -0.83
CA ILE A 175 -29.98 6.50 -1.42
C ILE A 175 -29.16 5.20 -1.47
N LEU A 176 -29.67 4.13 -0.89
CA LEU A 176 -29.02 2.82 -0.94
C LEU A 176 -29.10 2.23 -2.35
N LEU A 177 -27.93 2.03 -2.98
CA LEU A 177 -27.82 1.44 -4.31
C LEU A 177 -27.86 -0.09 -4.29
N GLY A 178 -27.75 -0.72 -3.11
CA GLY A 178 -27.66 -2.18 -3.01
C GLY A 178 -26.48 -2.72 -3.82
N PRO A 179 -26.61 -3.88 -4.50
CA PRO A 179 -25.53 -4.47 -5.30
C PRO A 179 -25.07 -3.62 -6.51
N ASP A 180 -25.88 -2.68 -6.99
CA ASP A 180 -25.56 -1.90 -8.19
C ASP A 180 -24.34 -0.99 -8.00
N ARG A 181 -24.05 -0.58 -6.76
CA ARG A 181 -22.84 0.19 -6.44
C ARG A 181 -21.55 -0.51 -6.85
N PHE A 182 -21.49 -1.85 -6.74
CA PHE A 182 -20.31 -2.61 -7.13
C PHE A 182 -20.08 -2.55 -8.65
N LYS A 183 -21.15 -2.47 -9.44
CA LYS A 183 -21.05 -2.29 -10.90
C LYS A 183 -20.42 -0.92 -11.21
N LEU A 184 -20.85 0.12 -10.50
CA LEU A 184 -20.31 1.48 -10.69
C LEU A 184 -18.85 1.57 -10.27
N ILE A 185 -18.48 1.01 -9.12
CA ILE A 185 -17.08 0.93 -8.63
C ILE A 185 -16.19 0.27 -9.70
N ASN A 186 -16.59 -0.92 -10.17
CA ASN A 186 -15.84 -1.66 -11.17
C ASN A 186 -15.78 -0.93 -12.52
N ASN A 187 -16.84 -0.22 -12.90
CA ASN A 187 -16.87 0.55 -14.15
C ASN A 187 -15.95 1.77 -14.08
N CYS A 188 -15.96 2.52 -12.98
CA CYS A 188 -15.02 3.63 -12.78
C CYS A 188 -13.57 3.15 -12.88
N ALA A 189 -13.24 2.06 -12.18
CA ALA A 189 -11.90 1.47 -12.22
C ALA A 189 -11.52 0.99 -13.63
N ARG A 190 -12.41 0.27 -14.33
CA ARG A 190 -12.14 -0.19 -15.69
C ARG A 190 -11.94 0.96 -16.67
N ASN A 191 -12.75 2.01 -16.57
CA ASN A 191 -12.68 3.14 -17.49
C ASN A 191 -11.30 3.81 -17.41
N ILE A 192 -10.81 4.13 -16.20
CA ILE A 192 -9.49 4.76 -16.07
C ILE A 192 -8.35 3.81 -16.49
N LEU A 193 -8.47 2.51 -16.24
CA LEU A 193 -7.49 1.52 -16.70
C LEU A 193 -7.41 1.45 -18.23
N VAL A 194 -8.56 1.53 -18.91
CA VAL A 194 -8.62 1.56 -20.38
C VAL A 194 -8.06 2.89 -20.91
N GLU A 195 -8.46 4.02 -20.33
CA GLU A 195 -8.01 5.37 -20.70
C GLU A 195 -6.49 5.51 -20.58
N GLU A 196 -5.88 4.95 -19.53
CA GLU A 196 -4.43 4.98 -19.30
C GLU A 196 -3.69 3.79 -19.92
N GLY A 197 -4.36 2.92 -20.69
CA GLY A 197 -3.73 1.87 -21.50
C GLY A 197 -3.25 0.62 -20.73
N TYR A 198 -3.77 0.37 -19.52
CA TYR A 198 -3.43 -0.80 -18.71
C TYR A 198 -4.13 -2.09 -19.14
N THR A 199 -5.15 -1.99 -19.98
CA THR A 199 -5.86 -3.16 -20.53
C THR A 199 -5.52 -3.34 -21.99
N ALA A 200 -5.20 -4.56 -22.42
CA ALA A 200 -5.09 -4.87 -23.84
C ALA A 200 -6.39 -4.51 -24.56
N SER A 201 -6.30 -3.67 -25.60
CA SER A 201 -7.46 -3.31 -26.43
C SER A 201 -8.07 -4.59 -27.00
N SER A 202 -9.19 -5.00 -26.41
CA SER A 202 -10.04 -6.07 -26.96
C SER A 202 -10.91 -5.55 -28.12
N ASP A 203 -10.60 -4.38 -28.69
CA ASP A 203 -11.37 -3.76 -29.78
C ASP A 203 -11.35 -4.57 -31.08
N GLU A 204 -10.49 -5.57 -31.20
CA GLU A 204 -10.46 -6.51 -32.34
C GLU A 204 -11.53 -7.62 -32.25
N ALA A 205 -12.12 -7.89 -31.08
CA ALA A 205 -13.03 -9.03 -30.91
C ALA A 205 -14.52 -8.72 -31.18
N SER A 206 -14.91 -7.44 -31.32
CA SER A 206 -16.33 -7.05 -31.42
C SER A 206 -16.79 -6.59 -32.82
N LYS A 207 -15.89 -6.46 -33.80
CA LYS A 207 -16.24 -6.03 -35.18
C LYS A 207 -16.75 -7.13 -36.13
N SER A 208 -16.77 -8.40 -35.76
CA SER A 208 -17.22 -9.50 -36.64
C SER A 208 -18.68 -9.95 -36.43
N GLY A 209 -19.47 -9.21 -35.64
CA GLY A 209 -20.80 -9.64 -35.18
C GLY A 209 -22.04 -8.98 -35.83
N THR A 210 -21.94 -8.22 -36.93
CA THR A 210 -23.15 -7.63 -37.55
C THR A 210 -23.85 -8.65 -38.45
N ARG A 211 -24.63 -9.57 -37.86
CA ARG A 211 -25.63 -10.36 -38.60
C ARG A 211 -26.90 -9.55 -38.80
N THR A 212 -27.07 -9.04 -40.02
CA THR A 212 -28.25 -8.34 -40.52
C THR A 212 -29.49 -9.25 -40.39
N LYS A 213 -30.42 -8.88 -39.51
CA LYS A 213 -31.71 -9.58 -39.35
C LYS A 213 -32.66 -9.15 -40.47
N ARG A 214 -32.63 -9.88 -41.59
CA ARG A 214 -33.59 -9.72 -42.70
C ARG A 214 -35.00 -10.09 -42.23
N THR A 215 -35.90 -9.11 -42.20
CA THR A 215 -37.33 -9.30 -41.95
C THR A 215 -37.99 -9.95 -43.18
N LYS A 216 -38.68 -11.07 -42.95
CA LYS A 216 -39.38 -11.85 -43.98
C LYS A 216 -40.79 -11.28 -44.13
N SER A 217 -41.05 -10.50 -45.18
CA SER A 217 -42.39 -10.01 -45.51
C SER A 217 -43.26 -11.16 -46.04
N LYS A 218 -44.40 -11.35 -45.37
CA LYS A 218 -45.42 -12.37 -45.64
C LYS A 218 -46.37 -11.80 -46.72
N LYS A 219 -46.31 -12.35 -47.93
CA LYS A 219 -47.25 -12.01 -49.02
C LYS A 219 -48.49 -12.89 -48.86
N THR A 220 -49.67 -12.28 -48.69
CA THR A 220 -50.95 -12.99 -48.63
C THR A 220 -51.90 -12.33 -49.63
N LYS A 221 -52.42 -13.20 -50.52
CA LYS A 221 -53.58 -13.08 -51.41
C LYS A 221 -53.61 -11.95 -52.44
#